data_AF-A0A5S4EKV6-F1
#
_entry.id   AF-A0A5S4EKV6-F1
#
_cell.length_a   1.000
_cell.length_b   1.000
_cell.length_c   1.000
_cell.angle_alpha   90.00
_cell.angle_beta   90.00
_cell.angle_gamma   90.00
#
_symmetry.space_group_name_H-M   'P 1'
#
loop_
_entity.id
_entity.type
_entity.pdbx_description
1 polymer ?
#
loop_
_entity_poly.entity_id
_entity_poly.type
_entity_poly.pdbx_seq_one_letter_code
_entity_poly.pdbx_strand_id
1 'polypeptide(L)'
;MLEPLRHGDHPLQALPSAERARLEQVAGDCTDRFQRSSSGVAGRNGQLALHHQGRHRLSDRKLAALTAVHNYYIRRADGTTAAERFFGRAYETLFTQALQRMPLSPRSARRRPRPHKPPYLMPLAA
;
A
#
# COMPACT_ATOMS: atom_id res chain seq x y z
N MET A 1 20.87 -11.10 15.33
CA MET A 1 21.18 -11.55 13.96
C MET A 1 22.48 -10.98 13.42
N LEU A 2 22.79 -9.68 13.60
CA LEU A 2 24.03 -9.08 13.07
C LEU A 2 25.25 -9.23 14.00
N GLU A 3 25.04 -9.63 15.25
CA GLU A 3 26.08 -9.74 16.28
C GLU A 3 27.30 -10.61 15.86
N PRO A 4 27.11 -11.79 15.24
CA PRO A 4 28.25 -12.61 14.80
C PRO A 4 29.16 -11.88 13.80
N LEU A 5 28.60 -10.97 12.99
CA LEU A 5 29.35 -10.22 11.97
C LEU A 5 30.25 -9.12 12.57
N ARG A 6 30.03 -8.77 13.84
CA ARG A 6 30.76 -7.71 14.58
C ARG A 6 31.94 -8.23 15.39
N HIS A 7 32.10 -9.54 15.49
CA HIS A 7 33.23 -10.15 16.20
C HIS A 7 34.54 -9.84 15.47
N GLY A 8 35.59 -9.49 16.20
CA GLY A 8 36.88 -9.09 15.62
C GLY A 8 37.48 -10.15 14.70
N ASP A 9 37.28 -11.43 15.01
CA ASP A 9 37.76 -12.56 14.23
C ASP A 9 36.93 -12.84 12.97
N HIS A 10 35.82 -12.13 12.77
CA HIS A 10 34.96 -12.35 11.63
C HIS A 10 35.61 -11.81 10.34
N PRO A 11 35.59 -12.54 9.21
CA PRO A 11 36.27 -12.13 7.97
C PRO A 11 35.85 -10.74 7.45
N LEU A 12 34.61 -10.32 7.71
CA LEU A 12 34.14 -8.97 7.37
C LEU A 12 34.88 -7.87 8.15
N GLN A 13 35.40 -8.15 9.34
CA GLN A 13 36.16 -7.19 10.14
C GLN A 13 37.61 -7.01 9.68
N ALA A 14 38.14 -7.98 8.93
CA ALA A 14 39.44 -7.88 8.28
C ALA A 14 39.43 -6.96 7.06
N LEU A 15 38.25 -6.57 6.56
CA LEU A 15 38.12 -5.65 5.44
C LEU A 15 38.45 -4.19 5.86
N PRO A 16 39.01 -3.38 4.94
CA PRO A 16 39.16 -1.95 5.17
C PRO A 16 37.83 -1.27 5.52
N SER A 17 37.88 -0.23 6.35
CA SER A 17 36.69 0.52 6.79
C SER A 17 35.84 1.04 5.62
N ALA A 18 36.48 1.50 4.54
CA ALA A 18 35.79 1.97 3.34
C ALA A 18 35.00 0.85 2.64
N GLU A 19 35.55 -0.36 2.59
CA GLU A 19 34.88 -1.50 1.93
C GLU A 19 33.71 -2.02 2.78
N ARG A 20 33.86 -2.06 4.11
CA ARG A 20 32.74 -2.35 5.03
C ARG A 20 31.59 -1.35 4.86
N ALA A 21 31.92 -0.06 4.80
CA ALA A 21 30.92 0.99 4.60
C ALA A 21 30.19 0.84 3.26
N ARG A 22 30.91 0.48 2.20
CA ARG A 22 30.32 0.20 0.88
C ARG A 22 29.38 -1.00 0.93
N LEU A 23 29.78 -2.10 1.58
CA LEU A 23 28.95 -3.29 1.72
C LEU A 23 27.67 -3.00 2.51
N GLU A 24 27.77 -2.23 3.60
CA GLU A 24 26.60 -1.78 4.35
C GLU A 24 25.67 -0.91 3.52
N GLN A 25 26.23 0.00 2.73
CA GLN A 25 25.45 0.84 1.82
C GLN A 25 24.70 -0.04 0.82
N VAL A 26 25.38 -0.98 0.16
CA VAL A 26 24.77 -1.89 -0.82
C VAL A 26 23.69 -2.76 -0.18
N ALA A 27 23.93 -3.31 1.01
CA ALA A 27 22.93 -4.09 1.74
C ALA A 27 21.70 -3.24 2.12
N GLY A 28 21.92 -2.00 2.57
CA GLY A 28 20.86 -1.02 2.82
C GLY A 28 20.06 -0.71 1.57
N ASP A 29 20.74 -0.50 0.46
CA ASP A 29 20.18 -0.26 -0.86
C ASP A 29 19.35 -1.44 -1.40
N CYS A 30 19.82 -2.67 -1.15
CA CYS A 30 19.12 -3.89 -1.50
C CYS A 30 17.88 -4.08 -0.63
N THR A 31 17.97 -3.86 0.68
CA THR A 31 16.81 -3.96 1.60
C THR A 31 15.78 -2.88 1.37
N ASP A 32 16.20 -1.66 1.00
CA ASP A 32 15.31 -0.57 0.61
C ASP A 32 14.56 -0.88 -0.71
N ARG A 33 15.23 -1.57 -1.65
CA ARG A 33 14.62 -2.04 -2.91
C ARG A 33 13.81 -3.32 -2.74
N PHE A 34 14.13 -4.13 -1.73
CA PHE A 34 13.36 -5.31 -1.38
C PHE A 34 12.01 -4.84 -0.84
N GLN A 35 11.00 -4.86 -1.70
CA GLN A 35 9.62 -4.62 -1.29
C GLN A 35 9.30 -5.57 -0.14
N ARG A 36 8.73 -5.05 0.97
CA ARG A 36 8.23 -5.87 2.09
C ARG A 36 7.12 -6.79 1.58
N SER A 37 7.48 -7.87 0.93
CA SER A 37 6.54 -8.76 0.27
C SER A 37 6.86 -10.19 0.65
N SER A 38 6.12 -10.74 1.61
CA SER A 38 5.62 -12.09 1.41
C SER A 38 4.45 -11.98 0.42
N SER A 39 4.86 -12.06 -0.85
CA SER A 39 4.25 -11.52 -2.08
C SER A 39 2.99 -12.23 -2.58
N GLY A 40 2.15 -12.76 -1.70
CA GLY A 40 0.83 -13.29 -2.10
C GLY A 40 -0.07 -13.54 -0.90
N VAL A 41 0.50 -14.08 0.17
CA VAL A 41 -0.23 -14.36 1.41
C VAL A 41 -0.56 -13.07 2.17
N ALA A 42 0.37 -12.11 2.27
CA ALA A 42 0.08 -10.83 2.93
C ALA A 42 -0.99 -10.02 2.17
N GLY A 43 -0.91 -10.01 0.84
CA GLY A 43 -1.92 -9.36 -0.02
C GLY A 43 -3.29 -10.05 0.05
N ARG A 44 -3.32 -11.38 -0.03
CA ARG A 44 -4.55 -12.18 0.11
C ARG A 44 -5.14 -12.03 1.51
N ASN A 45 -4.34 -12.12 2.57
CA ASN A 45 -4.82 -11.95 3.94
C ASN A 45 -5.33 -10.52 4.18
N GLY A 46 -4.67 -9.51 3.62
CA GLY A 46 -5.15 -8.13 3.64
C GLY A 46 -6.49 -7.98 2.89
N GLN A 47 -6.61 -8.55 1.70
CA GLN A 47 -7.87 -8.54 0.93
C GLN A 47 -8.98 -9.27 1.68
N LEU A 48 -8.70 -10.45 2.25
CA LEU A 48 -9.65 -11.22 3.03
C LEU A 48 -10.09 -10.45 4.28
N ALA A 49 -9.15 -9.86 5.03
CA ALA A 49 -9.47 -9.03 6.18
C ALA A 49 -10.38 -7.85 5.79
N LEU A 50 -10.06 -7.13 4.72
CA LEU A 50 -10.89 -6.03 4.20
C LEU A 50 -12.26 -6.52 3.72
N HIS A 51 -12.33 -7.67 3.06
CA HIS A 51 -13.57 -8.26 2.56
C HIS A 51 -14.49 -8.69 3.71
N HIS A 52 -13.96 -9.42 4.70
CA HIS A 52 -14.73 -9.87 5.86
C HIS A 52 -15.16 -8.67 6.71
N GLN A 53 -14.23 -7.78 7.08
CA GLN A 53 -14.54 -6.57 7.85
C GLN A 53 -15.55 -5.67 7.13
N GLY A 54 -15.45 -5.55 5.80
CA GLY A 54 -16.40 -4.81 4.98
C GLY A 54 -17.79 -5.44 4.89
N ARG A 55 -17.96 -6.74 5.18
CA ARG A 55 -19.24 -7.45 5.11
C ARG A 55 -19.99 -7.52 6.43
N HIS A 56 -19.30 -7.38 7.56
CA HIS A 56 -19.93 -7.55 8.88
C HIS A 56 -20.90 -6.41 9.25
N ARG A 57 -20.71 -5.20 8.74
CA ARG A 57 -21.63 -4.07 8.98
C ARG A 57 -21.77 -3.21 7.73
N LEU A 58 -23.01 -2.95 7.35
CA LEU A 58 -23.35 -1.99 6.31
C LEU A 58 -23.65 -0.64 6.97
N SER A 59 -22.67 0.27 6.96
CA SER A 59 -22.89 1.64 7.45
C SER A 59 -23.83 2.40 6.51
N ASP A 60 -24.52 3.42 7.01
CA ASP A 60 -25.42 4.25 6.21
C ASP A 60 -24.72 4.87 4.99
N ARG A 61 -23.46 5.31 5.18
CA ARG A 61 -22.62 5.80 4.08
C ARG A 61 -22.40 4.74 3.01
N LYS A 62 -22.12 3.50 3.41
CA LYS A 62 -21.91 2.39 2.47
C LYS A 62 -23.20 1.96 1.81
N LEU A 63 -24.31 1.93 2.54
CA LEU A 63 -25.64 1.68 2.00
C LEU A 63 -25.99 2.73 0.93
N ALA A 64 -25.85 4.02 1.22
CA ALA A 64 -26.10 5.09 0.27
C ALA A 64 -25.25 4.95 -1.01
N ALA A 65 -23.96 4.63 -0.87
CA ALA A 65 -23.08 4.39 -2.01
C ALA A 65 -23.51 3.18 -2.84
N LEU A 66 -23.83 2.04 -2.20
CA LEU A 66 -24.29 0.84 -2.89
C LEU A 66 -25.65 1.04 -3.57
N THR A 67 -26.56 1.80 -2.94
CA THR A 67 -27.84 2.19 -3.53
C THR A 67 -27.62 3.03 -4.78
N ALA A 68 -26.67 3.97 -4.77
CA ALA A 68 -26.34 4.77 -5.95
C ALA A 68 -25.76 3.89 -7.07
N VAL A 69 -24.84 2.98 -6.75
CA VAL A 69 -24.24 2.04 -7.72
C VAL A 69 -25.30 1.12 -8.33
N HIS A 70 -26.16 0.54 -7.49
CA HIS A 70 -27.25 -0.33 -7.95
C HIS A 70 -28.20 0.40 -8.91
N ASN A 71 -28.61 1.62 -8.53
CA ASN A 71 -29.62 2.35 -9.27
C ASN A 71 -29.09 2.99 -10.56
N TYR A 72 -27.85 3.48 -10.56
CA TYR A 72 -27.34 4.36 -11.63
C TYR A 72 -26.09 3.86 -12.36
N TYR A 73 -25.51 2.72 -11.96
CA TYR A 73 -24.32 2.16 -12.62
C TYR A 73 -24.53 0.73 -13.14
N ILE A 74 -25.11 -0.16 -12.33
CA ILE A 74 -25.33 -1.55 -12.74
C ILE A 74 -26.40 -1.61 -13.83
N ARG A 75 -26.06 -2.26 -14.95
CA ARG A 75 -26.94 -2.45 -16.12
C ARG A 75 -27.36 -3.90 -16.25
N ARG A 76 -28.59 -4.12 -16.71
CA ARG A 76 -29.08 -5.44 -17.13
C ARG A 76 -28.58 -5.78 -18.54
N ALA A 77 -28.91 -6.98 -19.00
CA ALA A 77 -28.64 -7.41 -20.38
C ALA A 77 -29.27 -6.49 -21.44
N ASP A 78 -30.36 -5.80 -21.11
CA ASP A 78 -31.01 -4.78 -21.94
C ASP A 78 -30.29 -3.43 -21.95
N GLY A 79 -29.18 -3.30 -21.20
CA GLY A 79 -28.40 -2.06 -21.10
C GLY A 79 -28.97 -1.00 -20.15
N THR A 80 -30.15 -1.22 -19.56
CA THR A 80 -30.80 -0.23 -18.69
C THR A 80 -30.40 -0.37 -17.22
N THR A 81 -30.33 0.76 -16.53
CA THR A 81 -30.14 0.81 -15.07
C THR A 81 -31.46 0.65 -14.31
N ALA A 82 -31.41 0.36 -13.01
CA ALA A 82 -32.64 0.21 -12.23
C ALA A 82 -33.40 1.55 -12.09
N ALA A 83 -32.71 2.68 -11.98
CA ALA A 83 -33.34 4.00 -11.96
C ALA A 83 -34.05 4.31 -13.28
N GLU A 84 -33.48 3.95 -14.42
CA GLU A 84 -34.11 4.19 -15.72
C GLU A 84 -35.44 3.47 -15.86
N ARG A 85 -35.50 2.20 -15.44
CA ARG A 85 -36.74 1.43 -15.46
C ARG A 85 -37.76 1.95 -14.46
N PHE A 86 -37.31 2.37 -13.27
CA PHE A 86 -38.21 2.85 -12.22
C PHE A 86 -38.81 4.23 -12.53
N PHE A 87 -38.00 5.14 -13.08
CA PHE A 87 -38.42 6.53 -13.36
C PHE A 87 -38.82 6.78 -14.81
N GLY A 88 -38.63 5.80 -15.71
CA GLY A 88 -38.99 5.91 -17.13
C GLY A 88 -38.13 6.92 -17.93
N ARG A 89 -36.93 7.26 -17.46
CA ARG A 89 -36.02 8.19 -18.15
C ARG A 89 -34.55 7.81 -17.99
N ALA A 90 -33.75 8.16 -18.99
CA ALA A 90 -32.29 8.04 -18.95
C ALA A 90 -31.67 9.02 -17.94
N TYR A 91 -30.53 8.63 -17.36
CA TYR A 91 -29.74 9.46 -16.45
C TYR A 91 -28.32 9.61 -16.97
N GLU A 92 -27.66 10.72 -16.61
CA GLU A 92 -26.22 10.85 -16.79
C GLU A 92 -25.49 9.76 -15.99
N THR A 93 -24.40 9.22 -16.53
CA THR A 93 -23.68 8.12 -15.90
C THR A 93 -23.22 8.50 -14.49
N LEU A 94 -23.25 7.52 -13.57
CA LEU A 94 -22.77 7.73 -12.20
C LEU A 94 -21.31 8.24 -12.17
N PHE A 95 -20.48 7.83 -13.13
CA PHE A 95 -19.10 8.28 -13.24
C PHE A 95 -19.00 9.78 -13.51
N THR A 96 -19.75 10.30 -14.49
CA THR A 96 -19.72 11.73 -14.81
C THR A 96 -20.23 12.57 -13.63
N GLN A 97 -21.32 12.14 -12.98
CA GLN A 97 -21.84 12.82 -11.79
C GLN A 97 -20.85 12.79 -10.62
N ALA A 98 -20.13 11.68 -10.44
CA ALA A 98 -19.11 11.56 -9.41
C ALA A 98 -17.92 12.50 -9.68
N LEU A 99 -17.46 12.58 -10.93
CA LEU A 99 -16.37 13.49 -11.33
C LEU A 99 -16.71 14.96 -11.05
N GLN A 100 -17.94 15.39 -11.34
CA GLN A 100 -18.39 16.77 -11.06
C GLN A 100 -18.36 17.13 -9.57
N ARG A 101 -18.45 16.13 -8.67
CA ARG A 101 -18.55 16.33 -7.22
C ARG A 101 -17.29 15.93 -6.45
N MET A 102 -16.34 15.28 -7.11
CA MET A 102 -15.14 14.76 -6.45
C MET A 102 -14.14 15.90 -6.18
N PRO A 103 -13.74 16.14 -4.92
CA PRO A 103 -12.71 17.12 -4.62
C PRO A 103 -11.37 16.67 -5.19
N LEU A 104 -10.50 17.63 -5.53
CA LEU A 104 -9.13 17.33 -5.97
C LEU A 104 -8.35 16.64 -4.84
N SER A 105 -7.56 15.63 -5.21
CA SER A 105 -6.71 14.91 -4.27
C SER A 105 -5.66 15.87 -3.66
N PRO A 106 -5.39 15.77 -2.34
CA PRO A 106 -4.32 16.55 -1.73
C PRO A 106 -2.96 16.20 -2.35
N ARG A 107 -2.04 17.17 -2.35
CA ARG A 107 -0.67 16.99 -2.84
C ARG A 107 0.06 15.91 -2.02
N SER A 108 0.98 15.19 -2.66
CA SER A 108 1.81 14.19 -1.99
C SER A 108 2.58 14.82 -0.82
N ALA A 109 2.63 14.10 0.30
CA ALA A 109 3.39 14.55 1.45
C ALA A 109 4.87 14.67 1.09
N ARG A 110 5.52 15.75 1.54
CA ARG A 110 6.96 15.97 1.34
C ARG A 110 7.73 14.81 2.00
N ARG A 111 8.68 14.22 1.27
CA ARG A 111 9.52 13.12 1.77
C ARG A 111 10.26 13.59 3.03
N ARG A 112 10.13 12.84 4.13
CA ARG A 112 10.85 13.14 5.37
C ARG A 112 12.35 12.86 5.18
N PRO A 113 13.25 13.69 5.73
CA PRO A 113 14.68 13.38 5.75
C PRO A 113 14.91 12.07 6.53
N ARG A 114 15.84 11.24 6.05
CA ARG A 114 16.18 9.98 6.72
C ARG A 114 17.03 10.29 7.96
N PRO A 115 16.73 9.70 9.13
CA PRO A 115 17.60 9.83 10.30
C PRO A 115 18.97 9.18 10.03
N HIS A 116 20.02 9.75 10.60
CA HIS A 116 21.37 9.16 10.58
C HIS A 116 21.33 7.82 11.33
N LYS A 117 21.78 6.74 10.69
CA LYS A 117 21.91 5.42 11.31
C LYS A 117 23.39 5.10 11.51
N PRO A 118 23.83 4.68 12.71
CA PRO A 118 25.20 4.24 12.90
C PRO A 118 25.48 2.98 12.04
N PRO A 119 26.73 2.78 11.60
CA PRO A 119 27.11 1.62 10.80
C PRO A 119 26.85 0.31 11.55
N TYR A 120 26.42 -0.71 10.82
CA TYR A 120 26.00 -1.98 11.40
C TYR A 120 27.16 -2.91 11.74
N LEU A 121 28.32 -2.77 11.11
CA LEU A 121 29.50 -3.63 11.22
C LEU A 121 30.60 -3.02 12.11
N MET A 122 30.26 -2.12 13.05
CA MET A 122 31.24 -1.70 14.06
C MET A 122 31.73 -2.92 14.85
N PRO A 123 33.05 -3.08 15.03
CA PRO A 123 33.60 -4.13 15.88
C PRO A 123 33.04 -4.03 17.29
N LEU A 124 32.81 -5.17 17.93
CA LEU A 124 32.54 -5.21 19.36
C LEU A 124 33.79 -4.74 20.11
N ALA A 125 33.61 -3.86 21.11
CA ALA A 125 34.67 -3.59 22.07
C ALA A 125 34.98 -4.90 22.80
N ALA A 126 36.26 -5.27 22.85
CA ALA A 126 36.75 -6.44 23.57
C ALA A 126 36.51 -6.32 25.07
#